data_AF-A0A852H7Z7-F1
#
_entry.id   AF-A0A852H7Z7-F1
#
_cell.length_a   1.000
_cell.length_b   1.000
_cell.length_c   1.000
_cell.angle_alpha   90.00
_cell.angle_beta   90.00
_cell.angle_gamma   90.00
#
_symmetry.space_group_name_H-M   'P 1'
#
loop_
_entity.id
_entity.type
_entity.pdbx_description
1 polymer ?
#
loop_
_entity_poly.entity_id
_entity_poly.type
_entity_poly.pdbx_seq_one_letter_code
_entity_poly.pdbx_strand_id
1 'polypeptide(L)'
;PPPRPPLADWLVLQAPVQALLEGDELRLRCRAWDDAKIRRVQFFHEQEALGGGTGGGELLLSPLLLHHRGRYRCRAEVRYHLGWHDEKSAPVTVAVQGDTPIPLL
;
A
#
# COMPACT_ATOMS: atom_id res chain seq x y z
N PRO A 1 -24.47 -13.30 4.13
CA PRO A 1 -23.46 -12.23 3.96
C PRO A 1 -22.25 -12.56 4.85
N PRO A 2 -21.01 -12.38 4.39
CA PRO A 2 -19.86 -12.63 5.25
C PRO A 2 -19.89 -11.69 6.47
N PRO A 3 -19.28 -12.13 7.60
CA PRO A 3 -19.22 -11.31 8.80
C PRO A 3 -18.48 -10.00 8.51
N ARG A 4 -18.93 -8.91 9.15
CA ARG A 4 -18.27 -7.61 9.02
C ARG A 4 -16.88 -7.69 9.63
N PRO A 5 -15.83 -7.24 8.92
CA PRO A 5 -14.51 -7.12 9.51
C PRO A 5 -14.52 -6.04 10.61
N PRO A 6 -13.61 -6.12 11.59
CA PRO A 6 -13.29 -5.00 12.47
C PRO A 6 -13.02 -3.72 11.67
N LEU A 7 -13.23 -2.55 12.27
CA LEU A 7 -13.12 -1.25 11.59
C LEU A 7 -11.74 -0.98 10.92
N ALA A 8 -10.69 -1.73 11.26
CA ALA A 8 -9.36 -1.61 10.64
C ALA A 8 -9.10 -2.61 9.49
N ASP A 9 -10.02 -3.55 9.26
CA ASP A 9 -9.82 -4.69 8.35
C ASP A 9 -10.63 -4.56 7.05
N TRP A 10 -11.32 -3.43 6.85
CA TRP A 10 -12.02 -3.13 5.59
C TRP A 10 -11.07 -2.91 4.42
N LEU A 11 -9.83 -2.46 4.68
CA LEU A 11 -8.79 -2.26 3.69
C LEU A 11 -7.50 -2.96 4.08
N VAL A 12 -6.91 -3.67 3.13
CA VAL A 12 -5.56 -4.22 3.25
C VAL A 12 -4.66 -3.59 2.21
N LEU A 13 -3.47 -3.18 2.64
CA LEU A 13 -2.39 -2.81 1.75
C LEU A 13 -1.53 -4.05 1.51
N GLN A 14 -1.44 -4.49 0.26
CA GLN A 14 -0.55 -5.54 -0.17
C GLN A 14 0.77 -4.91 -0.65
N ALA A 15 1.87 -5.41 -0.11
CA ALA A 15 3.22 -5.04 -0.50
C ALA A 15 4.08 -6.32 -0.63
N PRO A 16 5.23 -6.27 -1.32
CA PRO A 16 6.19 -7.36 -1.33
C PRO A 16 6.64 -7.73 0.09
N VAL A 17 6.73 -9.03 0.36
CA VAL A 17 7.17 -9.56 1.67
C VAL A 17 8.69 -9.52 1.81
N GLN A 18 9.40 -9.56 0.67
CA GLN A 18 10.85 -9.58 0.60
C GLN A 18 11.40 -8.16 0.57
N ALA A 19 12.63 -7.99 1.05
CA ALA A 19 13.35 -6.74 0.89
C ALA A 19 13.63 -6.48 -0.60
N LEU A 20 13.41 -5.24 -1.02
CA LEU A 20 13.71 -4.77 -2.37
C LEU A 20 15.06 -4.06 -2.38
N LEU A 21 15.67 -3.95 -3.55
CA LEU A 21 16.90 -3.22 -3.80
C LEU A 21 16.61 -1.83 -4.39
N GLU A 22 17.58 -0.92 -4.29
CA GLU A 22 17.54 0.30 -5.10
C GLU A 22 17.50 -0.06 -6.59
N GLY A 23 16.70 0.66 -7.36
CA GLY A 23 16.43 0.37 -8.77
C GLY A 23 15.27 -0.61 -9.00
N ASP A 24 14.81 -1.36 -7.99
CA ASP A 24 13.66 -2.25 -8.13
C ASP A 24 12.33 -1.50 -8.34
N GLU A 25 11.29 -2.24 -8.69
CA GLU A 25 9.91 -1.79 -8.76
C GLU A 25 9.15 -2.19 -7.48
N LEU A 26 8.55 -1.21 -6.79
CA LEU A 26 7.57 -1.46 -5.73
C LEU A 26 6.16 -1.32 -6.29
N ARG A 27 5.40 -2.42 -6.26
CA ARG A 27 3.96 -2.42 -6.55
C ARG A 27 3.16 -2.59 -5.27
N LEU A 28 2.39 -1.57 -4.94
CA LEU A 28 1.45 -1.56 -3.82
C LEU A 28 0.03 -1.77 -4.34
N ARG A 29 -0.77 -2.55 -3.63
CA ARG A 29 -2.18 -2.77 -3.96
C ARG A 29 -3.09 -2.63 -2.76
N CYS A 30 -4.01 -1.69 -2.82
CA CYS A 30 -5.06 -1.49 -1.83
C CYS A 30 -6.27 -2.35 -2.22
N ARG A 31 -6.67 -3.29 -1.34
CA ARG A 31 -7.86 -4.12 -1.55
C ARG A 31 -8.84 -3.93 -0.43
N ALA A 32 -10.13 -3.96 -0.75
CA ALA A 32 -11.15 -4.06 0.28
C ALA A 32 -11.47 -5.51 0.64
N TRP A 33 -12.03 -5.68 1.84
CA TRP A 33 -12.62 -6.92 2.29
C TRP A 33 -13.71 -7.41 1.34
N ASP A 34 -13.75 -8.73 1.10
CA ASP A 34 -14.78 -9.40 0.29
C ASP A 34 -14.98 -8.77 -1.11
N ASP A 35 -13.88 -8.26 -1.70
CA ASP A 35 -13.85 -7.57 -2.98
C ASP A 35 -14.88 -6.41 -3.09
N ALA A 36 -15.19 -5.78 -1.96
CA ALA A 36 -16.03 -4.59 -1.94
C ALA A 36 -15.45 -3.50 -2.85
N LYS A 37 -16.34 -2.71 -3.49
CA LYS A 37 -15.91 -1.65 -4.40
C LYS A 37 -15.19 -0.55 -3.62
N ILE A 38 -14.03 -0.14 -4.11
CA ILE A 38 -13.28 1.00 -3.58
C ILE A 38 -13.23 2.15 -4.59
N ARG A 39 -13.15 3.39 -4.08
CA ARG A 39 -12.89 4.59 -4.89
C ARG A 39 -12.07 5.59 -4.10
N ARG A 40 -11.57 6.64 -4.80
CA ARG A 40 -10.77 7.72 -4.20
C ARG A 40 -9.58 7.17 -3.39
N VAL A 41 -8.91 6.17 -3.95
CA VAL A 41 -7.78 5.50 -3.30
C VAL A 41 -6.62 6.47 -3.20
N GLN A 42 -6.03 6.61 -2.02
CA GLN A 42 -4.86 7.41 -1.75
C GLN A 42 -3.82 6.62 -0.97
N PHE A 43 -2.57 6.73 -1.39
CA PHE A 43 -1.44 6.06 -0.76
C PHE A 43 -0.62 7.06 0.07
N PHE A 44 -0.05 6.55 1.15
CA PHE A 44 0.80 7.30 2.06
C PHE A 44 2.10 6.54 2.29
N HIS A 45 3.20 7.27 2.34
CA HIS A 45 4.49 6.84 2.87
C HIS A 45 4.76 7.65 4.13
N GLU A 46 4.95 6.95 5.24
CA GLU A 46 4.90 7.50 6.58
C GLU A 46 3.60 8.29 6.83
N GLN A 47 3.66 9.61 6.78
CA GLN A 47 2.53 10.51 6.97
C GLN A 47 2.22 11.34 5.70
N GLU A 48 3.06 11.23 4.67
CA GLU A 48 2.97 12.03 3.46
C GLU A 48 2.13 11.31 2.39
N ALA A 49 1.28 12.07 1.71
CA ALA A 49 0.47 11.53 0.63
C ALA A 49 1.30 11.42 -0.65
N LEU A 50 1.42 10.21 -1.19
CA LEU A 50 2.12 9.95 -2.45
C LEU A 50 1.25 10.24 -3.68
N GLY A 51 -0.07 10.27 -3.50
CA GLY A 51 -1.04 10.48 -4.57
C GLY A 51 -2.11 9.40 -4.64
N GLY A 52 -2.93 9.49 -5.68
CA GLY A 52 -4.01 8.55 -5.94
C GLY A 52 -3.53 7.30 -6.66
N GLY A 53 -4.08 6.14 -6.30
CA GLY A 53 -3.88 4.92 -7.09
C GLY A 53 -4.44 5.03 -8.50
N THR A 54 -3.91 4.24 -9.43
CA THR A 54 -4.59 4.04 -10.73
C THR A 54 -5.96 3.38 -10.51
N GLY A 55 -6.80 3.33 -11.54
CA GLY A 55 -8.21 2.87 -11.47
C GLY A 55 -8.48 1.47 -10.88
N GLY A 56 -7.45 0.72 -10.45
CA GLY A 56 -7.56 -0.55 -9.73
C GLY A 56 -7.07 -0.54 -8.28
N GLY A 57 -6.74 0.63 -7.70
CA GLY A 57 -6.18 0.71 -6.36
C GLY A 57 -4.74 0.22 -6.29
N GLU A 58 -3.96 0.45 -7.34
CA GLU A 58 -2.53 0.10 -7.41
C GLU A 58 -1.67 1.37 -7.50
N LEU A 59 -0.50 1.32 -6.86
CA LEU A 59 0.55 2.33 -6.97
C LEU A 59 1.86 1.64 -7.35
N LEU A 60 2.56 2.22 -8.31
CA LEU A 60 3.86 1.77 -8.76
C LEU A 60 4.90 2.84 -8.42
N LEU A 61 5.93 2.47 -7.67
CA LEU A 61 7.13 3.29 -7.47
C LEU A 61 8.29 2.61 -8.18
N SER A 62 8.86 3.29 -9.17
CA SER A 62 10.03 2.85 -9.91
C SER A 62 10.75 4.07 -10.50
N PRO A 63 12.09 4.16 -10.41
CA PRO A 63 12.96 3.24 -9.66
C PRO A 63 12.84 3.45 -8.14
N LEU A 64 13.07 2.40 -7.36
CA LEU A 64 13.19 2.53 -5.91
C LEU A 64 14.51 3.18 -5.50
N LEU A 65 14.44 3.98 -4.44
CA LEU A 65 15.56 4.69 -3.81
C LEU A 65 15.49 4.38 -2.31
N LEU A 66 16.61 4.50 -1.61
CA LEU A 66 16.69 4.15 -0.19
C LEU A 66 15.67 4.92 0.67
N HIS A 67 15.31 6.15 0.29
CA HIS A 67 14.33 6.96 1.00
C HIS A 67 12.88 6.45 0.85
N HIS A 68 12.59 5.57 -0.12
CA HIS A 68 11.31 4.87 -0.21
C HIS A 68 11.18 3.74 0.84
N ARG A 69 12.22 3.45 1.63
CA ARG A 69 12.07 2.58 2.80
C ARG A 69 11.08 3.21 3.79
N GLY A 70 10.20 2.41 4.40
CA GLY A 70 9.35 2.91 5.48
C GLY A 70 7.98 2.26 5.53
N ARG A 71 7.07 2.90 6.27
CA ARG A 71 5.70 2.44 6.50
C ARG A 71 4.78 3.00 5.43
N TYR A 72 4.05 2.13 4.77
CA TYR A 72 3.05 2.50 3.78
C TYR A 72 1.65 2.17 4.28
N ARG A 73 0.66 2.98 3.88
CA ARG A 73 -0.76 2.68 4.10
C ARG A 73 -1.61 3.21 2.96
N CYS A 74 -2.80 2.65 2.78
CA CYS A 74 -3.80 3.20 1.87
C CYS A 74 -5.04 3.69 2.62
N ARG A 75 -5.74 4.65 2.01
CA ARG A 75 -7.06 5.14 2.39
C ARG A 75 -7.95 5.05 1.16
N ALA A 76 -9.19 4.62 1.33
CA ALA A 76 -10.16 4.61 0.23
C ALA A 76 -11.58 4.71 0.78
N GLU A 77 -12.50 5.12 -0.08
CA GLU A 77 -13.92 4.94 0.20
C GLU A 77 -14.34 3.53 -0.19
N VAL A 78 -14.84 2.75 0.76
CA VAL A 78 -15.33 1.38 0.57
C VAL A 78 -16.86 1.39 0.48
N ARG A 79 -17.41 0.65 -0.49
CA ARG A 79 -18.84 0.47 -0.64
C ARG A 79 -19.31 -0.70 0.24
N TYR A 80 -19.98 -0.38 1.34
CA TYR A 80 -20.72 -1.36 2.13
C TYR A 80 -22.04 -0.77 2.65
N HIS A 81 -23.01 -1.63 2.99
CA HIS A 81 -24.38 -1.24 3.35
C HIS A 81 -25.01 -0.28 2.32
N LEU A 82 -25.60 0.85 2.75
CA LEU A 82 -26.22 1.86 1.88
C LEU A 82 -25.30 3.06 1.56
N GLY A 83 -24.01 3.02 1.92
CA GLY A 83 -23.11 4.16 1.75
C GLY A 83 -21.71 3.85 1.19
N TRP A 84 -20.98 4.94 0.96
CA TRP A 84 -19.53 4.93 0.82
C TRP A 84 -18.94 5.39 2.14
N HIS A 85 -17.96 4.65 2.65
CA HIS A 85 -17.37 4.89 3.95
C HIS A 85 -15.87 5.03 3.82
N ASP A 86 -15.30 6.00 4.51
CA ASP A 86 -13.87 6.26 4.49
C ASP A 86 -13.14 5.29 5.41
N GLU A 87 -12.25 4.49 4.84
CA GLU A 87 -11.51 3.47 5.55
C GLU A 87 -10.01 3.66 5.34
N LYS A 88 -9.21 3.16 6.29
CA LYS A 88 -7.74 3.16 6.21
C LYS A 88 -7.19 1.79 6.53
N SER A 89 -6.19 1.37 5.78
CA SER A 89 -5.48 0.13 6.08
C SER A 89 -4.60 0.27 7.33
N ALA A 90 -4.29 -0.87 7.94
CA ALA A 90 -3.09 -1.00 8.76
C ALA A 90 -1.84 -0.66 7.92
N PRO A 91 -0.80 -0.10 8.55
CA PRO A 91 0.45 0.21 7.87
C PRO A 91 1.30 -1.04 7.64
N VAL A 92 2.01 -1.10 6.52
CA VAL A 92 2.94 -2.17 6.15
C VAL A 92 4.33 -1.58 5.94
N THR A 93 5.35 -2.17 6.54
CA THR A 93 6.74 -1.71 6.37
C THR A 93 7.34 -2.33 5.11
N VAL A 94 7.80 -1.48 4.19
CA VAL A 94 8.59 -1.87 3.01
C VAL A 94 10.06 -1.66 3.32
N ALA A 95 10.86 -2.71 3.11
CA ALA A 95 12.31 -2.65 3.25
C ALA A 95 12.94 -2.45 1.87
N VAL A 96 13.75 -1.40 1.74
CA VAL A 96 14.62 -1.14 0.58
C VAL A 96 16.06 -1.19 1.05
N GLN A 97 16.92 -1.98 0.43
CA GLN A 97 18.35 -2.06 0.69
C GLN A 97 19.11 -1.32 -0.41
N GLY A 98 20.16 -0.59 -0.04
CA GLY A 98 21.09 -0.04 -1.02
C GLY A 98 22.01 -1.14 -1.55
N ASP A 99 22.59 -0.91 -2.72
CA ASP A 99 23.70 -1.74 -3.19
C ASP A 99 24.75 -1.82 -2.09
N THR A 100 24.96 -3.01 -1.55
CA THR A 100 26.12 -3.23 -0.69
C THR A 100 27.33 -3.17 -1.61
N PRO A 101 28.29 -2.25 -1.41
CA PRO A 101 29.52 -2.31 -2.18
C PRO A 101 30.13 -3.69 -1.92
N ILE A 102 30.37 -4.45 -3.00
CA ILE A 102 31.10 -5.71 -2.95
C ILE A 102 32.40 -5.38 -2.18
N PRO A 103 32.70 -6.07 -1.06
CA PRO A 103 34.01 -5.92 -0.44
C PRO A 103 35.03 -6.39 -1.48
N LEU A 104 35.80 -5.46 -2.04
CA LEU A 104 36.94 -5.79 -2.89
C LEU A 104 37.97 -6.47 -1.97
N LEU A 105 38.05 -7.79 -2.05
CA LEU A 105 39.12 -8.62 -1.46
C LEU A 105 40.26 -8.77 -2.47
#